data_AF-A0A392NA17-F1
#
_entry.id   AF-A0A392NA17-F1
#
_cell.length_a   1.000
_cell.length_b   1.000
_cell.length_c   1.000
_cell.angle_alpha   90.00
_cell.angle_beta   90.00
_cell.angle_gamma   90.00
#
_symmetry.space_group_name_H-M   'P 1'
#
loop_
_entity.id
_entity.type
_entity.pdbx_description
1 polymer ?
#
loop_
_entity_poly.entity_id
_entity_poly.type
_entity_poly.pdbx_seq_one_letter_code
_entity_poly.pdbx_strand_id
1 'polypeptide(L)'
;MAIFHRLLLLIILVLASASNVVRGENVKSNLVAPRKLYGFSSEAKKIALQNLEDVLLEPPRAASGKSRKYLKRTRYLPDLMGDSLESYSRHVFIDVGLPEKEGGSGTDWFSKNYPTRNKKFEMYKIETTSGKEVSSLEIGMSDWLNKNVKEEEYVVMKAEAEVVEEIMRGNSIGLVDELFLECKPHGSKIENKKRRAYWECLALYGKLRDEGVAVHQWWG
;
A
#
# COMPACT_ATOMS: atom_id res chain seq x y z
N MET A 1 26.34 -61.62 -9.64
CA MET A 1 26.48 -60.48 -10.59
C MET A 1 25.16 -59.94 -11.17
N ALA A 2 24.04 -60.68 -11.11
CA ALA A 2 22.77 -60.22 -11.71
C ALA A 2 21.94 -59.24 -10.85
N ILE A 3 22.11 -59.26 -9.52
CA ILE A 3 21.33 -58.44 -8.58
C ILE A 3 21.81 -56.98 -8.59
N PHE A 4 23.13 -56.76 -8.63
CA PHE A 4 23.73 -55.42 -8.76
C PHE A 4 23.34 -54.75 -10.09
N HIS A 5 23.21 -55.52 -11.17
CA HIS A 5 22.80 -55.00 -12.47
C HIS A 5 21.32 -54.58 -12.50
N ARG A 6 20.45 -55.28 -11.75
CA ARG A 6 19.03 -54.89 -11.60
C ARG A 6 18.87 -53.65 -10.73
N LEU A 7 19.66 -53.51 -9.66
CA LEU A 7 19.62 -52.33 -8.80
C LEU A 7 20.12 -51.07 -9.53
N LEU A 8 21.17 -51.20 -10.33
CA LEU A 8 21.71 -50.10 -11.14
C LEU A 8 20.71 -49.62 -12.21
N LEU A 9 20.00 -50.55 -12.88
CA LEU A 9 18.96 -50.20 -13.86
C LEU A 9 17.76 -49.50 -13.21
N LEU A 10 17.36 -49.90 -12.00
CA LEU A 10 16.28 -49.24 -11.25
C LEU A 10 16.66 -47.81 -10.85
N ILE A 11 17.91 -47.57 -10.44
CA ILE A 11 18.39 -46.22 -10.11
C ILE A 11 18.43 -45.32 -11.35
N ILE A 12 18.86 -45.84 -12.50
CA ILE A 12 18.88 -45.10 -13.77
C ILE A 12 17.45 -44.75 -14.24
N LEU A 13 16.48 -45.67 -14.10
CA LEU A 13 15.07 -45.41 -14.40
C LEU A 13 14.45 -44.36 -13.47
N VAL A 14 14.78 -44.39 -12.18
CA VAL A 14 14.30 -43.39 -11.21
C VAL A 14 14.92 -42.01 -11.51
N LEU A 15 16.21 -41.93 -11.82
CA LEU A 15 16.87 -40.67 -12.22
C LEU A 15 16.35 -40.12 -13.56
N ALA A 16 16.01 -41.00 -14.52
CA ALA A 16 15.39 -40.58 -15.78
C ALA A 16 13.99 -39.98 -15.58
N SER A 17 13.25 -40.40 -14.55
CA SER A 17 11.93 -39.84 -14.21
C SER A 17 12.00 -38.48 -13.49
N ALA A 18 13.16 -38.09 -12.95
CA ALA A 18 13.33 -36.86 -12.16
C ALA A 18 13.78 -35.64 -12.98
N SER A 19 13.96 -35.76 -14.30
CA SER A 19 14.35 -34.64 -15.17
C SER A 19 13.17 -34.12 -16.00
N ASN A 20 12.06 -33.77 -15.35
CA ASN A 20 11.08 -32.87 -15.96
C ASN A 20 11.63 -31.45 -15.88
N VAL A 21 12.47 -31.11 -16.87
CA VAL A 21 12.75 -29.72 -17.22
C VAL A 21 11.43 -29.12 -17.68
N VAL A 22 10.75 -28.44 -16.76
CA VAL A 22 9.69 -27.49 -17.11
C VAL A 22 10.40 -26.38 -17.87
N ARG A 23 10.43 -26.53 -19.20
CA ARG A 23 10.70 -25.46 -20.14
C ARG A 23 9.63 -24.41 -19.86
N GLY A 24 10.00 -23.36 -19.13
CA GLY A 24 9.16 -22.19 -18.97
C GLY A 24 8.91 -21.62 -20.36
N GLU A 25 7.72 -21.88 -20.88
CA GLU A 25 7.22 -21.17 -22.05
C GLU A 25 7.22 -19.69 -21.70
N ASN A 26 7.98 -18.92 -22.50
CA ASN A 26 7.93 -17.47 -22.52
C ASN A 26 6.56 -17.06 -23.08
N VAL A 27 5.52 -17.21 -22.26
CA VAL A 27 4.26 -16.54 -22.49
C VAL A 27 4.57 -15.08 -22.22
N LYS A 28 4.80 -14.31 -23.29
CA LYS A 28 4.60 -12.86 -23.29
C LYS A 28 3.15 -12.62 -22.91
N SER A 29 2.91 -12.66 -21.62
CA SER A 29 1.63 -12.37 -21.03
C SER A 29 1.49 -10.86 -21.17
N ASN A 30 0.57 -10.41 -22.02
CA ASN A 30 0.04 -9.04 -21.99
C ASN A 30 -0.71 -8.84 -20.66
N LEU A 31 -0.02 -9.00 -19.53
CA LEU A 31 -0.54 -8.76 -18.20
C LEU A 31 -0.49 -7.26 -18.02
N VAL A 32 -1.62 -6.63 -18.33
CA VAL A 32 -2.15 -5.52 -17.54
C VAL A 32 -1.68 -5.74 -16.10
N ALA A 33 -0.88 -4.83 -15.54
CA ALA A 33 -0.24 -5.05 -14.26
C ALA A 33 -1.32 -5.43 -13.22
N PRO A 34 -1.37 -6.69 -12.78
CA PRO A 34 -2.27 -7.03 -11.69
C PRO A 34 -1.80 -6.23 -10.47
N ARG A 35 -2.74 -5.69 -9.69
CA ARG A 35 -2.44 -5.00 -8.43
C ARG A 35 -1.39 -5.76 -7.65
N LYS A 36 -0.22 -5.14 -7.53
CA LYS A 36 1.03 -5.90 -7.34
C LYS A 36 1.11 -6.56 -5.98
N LEU A 37 0.42 -6.07 -4.97
CA LEU A 37 0.45 -6.67 -3.64
C LEU A 37 -0.87 -7.36 -3.27
N TYR A 38 -2.02 -6.84 -3.67
CA TYR A 38 -3.32 -7.42 -3.31
C TYR A 38 -3.48 -8.86 -3.82
N GLY A 39 -3.05 -9.13 -5.06
CA GLY A 39 -3.13 -10.46 -5.68
C GLY A 39 -2.03 -11.44 -5.24
N PHE A 40 -1.08 -11.03 -4.40
CA PHE A 40 0.01 -11.89 -3.96
C PHE A 40 -0.43 -12.86 -2.84
N SER A 41 0.21 -14.03 -2.80
CA SER A 41 0.11 -14.91 -1.63
C SER A 41 0.69 -14.21 -0.40
N SER A 42 0.28 -14.62 0.81
CA SER A 42 0.78 -14.01 2.05
C SER A 42 2.31 -14.00 2.15
N GLU A 43 2.98 -15.05 1.66
CA GLU A 43 4.44 -15.12 1.65
C GLU A 43 5.07 -14.13 0.67
N ALA A 44 4.51 -14.03 -0.55
CA ALA A 44 4.98 -13.07 -1.55
C ALA A 44 4.75 -11.62 -1.09
N LYS A 45 3.63 -11.32 -0.42
CA LYS A 45 3.37 -10.01 0.22
C LYS A 45 4.47 -9.67 1.23
N LYS A 46 4.80 -10.61 2.12
CA LYS A 46 5.87 -10.42 3.13
C LYS A 46 7.22 -10.18 2.49
N ILE A 47 7.57 -10.93 1.44
CA ILE A 47 8.84 -10.75 0.73
C ILE A 47 8.90 -9.37 0.05
N ALA A 48 7.82 -8.94 -0.61
CA ALA A 48 7.76 -7.63 -1.27
C ALA A 48 7.88 -6.47 -0.27
N LEU A 49 7.30 -6.62 0.92
CA LEU A 49 7.29 -5.61 1.97
C LEU A 49 8.39 -5.79 3.03
N GLN A 50 9.29 -6.78 2.89
CA GLN A 50 10.30 -7.10 3.92
C GLN A 50 11.24 -5.93 4.24
N ASN A 51 11.43 -5.05 3.25
CA ASN A 51 12.31 -3.91 3.32
C ASN A 51 11.56 -2.59 3.58
N LEU A 52 10.23 -2.62 3.70
CA LEU A 52 9.42 -1.47 4.09
C LEU A 52 9.80 -1.03 5.49
N GLU A 53 9.72 0.27 5.80
CA GLU A 53 10.09 0.73 7.13
C GLU A 53 9.22 0.12 8.24
N ASP A 54 9.85 -0.09 9.40
CA ASP A 54 9.15 -0.53 10.61
C ASP A 54 8.21 0.56 11.12
N VAL A 55 7.08 0.11 11.66
CA VAL A 55 6.14 1.00 12.33
C VAL A 55 6.78 1.55 13.61
N LEU A 56 6.67 2.86 13.84
CA LEU A 56 7.07 3.44 15.12
C LEU A 56 6.10 2.97 16.19
N LEU A 57 6.61 2.44 17.29
CA LEU A 57 5.79 1.99 18.43
C LEU A 57 5.33 3.13 19.33
N GLU A 58 5.88 4.34 19.12
CA GLU A 58 5.46 5.55 19.79
C GLU A 58 5.30 6.72 18.79
N PRO A 59 4.32 7.62 19.01
CA PRO A 59 4.19 8.81 18.20
C PRO A 59 5.43 9.72 18.35
N PRO A 60 5.98 10.28 17.27
CA PRO A 60 7.07 11.22 17.36
C PRO A 60 6.61 12.49 18.07
N ARG A 61 7.40 12.93 19.05
CA ARG A 61 7.13 14.18 19.76
C ARG A 61 7.19 15.35 18.77
N ALA A 62 6.09 16.09 18.63
CA ALA A 62 6.00 17.23 17.70
C ALA A 62 7.15 18.25 17.86
N ALA A 63 7.62 18.48 19.08
CA ALA A 63 8.75 19.38 19.38
C ALA A 63 10.14 18.87 18.93
N SER A 64 10.26 17.62 18.48
CA SER A 64 11.57 16.99 18.25
C SER A 64 12.13 17.18 16.84
N GLY A 65 11.37 17.75 15.91
CA GLY A 65 11.79 17.90 14.49
C GLY A 65 12.04 16.57 13.76
N LYS A 66 11.70 15.44 14.39
CA LYS A 66 11.98 14.10 13.87
C LYS A 66 11.12 13.74 12.66
N SER A 67 10.00 14.44 12.40
CA SER A 67 9.15 14.19 11.20
C SER A 67 9.97 14.21 9.91
N ARG A 68 10.86 15.22 9.73
CA ARG A 68 11.79 15.31 8.60
C ARG A 68 12.77 14.13 8.50
N LYS A 69 13.14 13.52 9.63
CA LYS A 69 14.03 12.33 9.65
C LYS A 69 13.28 11.06 9.22
N TYR A 70 11.99 10.96 9.53
CA TYR A 70 11.16 9.82 9.10
C TYR A 70 10.85 9.87 7.61
N LEU A 71 10.55 11.06 7.07
CA LEU A 71 10.38 11.24 5.62
C LEU A 71 11.60 10.74 4.82
N LYS A 72 12.82 10.95 5.34
CA LYS A 72 14.06 10.46 4.69
C LYS A 72 14.26 8.94 4.78
N ARG A 73 13.46 8.24 5.58
CA ARG A 73 13.54 6.78 5.78
C ARG A 73 12.44 6.02 5.07
N THR A 74 11.38 6.71 4.63
CA THR A 74 10.30 6.12 3.85
C THR A 74 10.85 5.43 2.62
N ARG A 75 10.48 4.17 2.42
CA ARG A 75 10.86 3.39 1.25
C ARG A 75 9.62 3.15 0.42
N TYR A 76 9.53 3.84 -0.71
CA TYR A 76 8.33 3.82 -1.54
C TYR A 76 8.15 2.48 -2.23
N LEU A 77 6.90 2.08 -2.44
CA LEU A 77 6.56 0.81 -3.08
C LEU A 77 7.26 0.60 -4.45
N PRO A 78 7.34 1.61 -5.35
CA PRO A 78 8.06 1.44 -6.61
C PRO A 78 9.55 1.15 -6.42
N ASP A 79 10.16 1.69 -5.36
CA ASP A 79 11.58 1.46 -5.05
C ASP A 79 11.80 0.05 -4.49
N LEU A 80 10.88 -0.41 -3.63
CA LEU A 80 10.93 -1.75 -3.04
C LEU A 80 10.78 -2.86 -4.08
N MET A 81 9.93 -2.64 -5.10
CA MET A 81 9.64 -3.62 -6.14
C MET A 81 10.48 -3.46 -7.41
N GLY A 82 11.28 -2.38 -7.51
CA GLY A 82 11.98 -2.04 -8.75
C GLY A 82 11.02 -1.73 -9.91
N ASP A 83 9.86 -1.15 -9.59
CA ASP A 83 8.78 -0.90 -10.53
C ASP A 83 8.99 0.40 -11.31
N SER A 84 8.87 0.32 -12.63
CA SER A 84 8.93 1.49 -13.52
C SER A 84 7.63 2.27 -13.60
N LEU A 85 6.52 1.69 -13.10
CA LEU A 85 5.16 2.20 -13.22
C LEU A 85 4.61 2.27 -14.67
N GLU A 86 5.36 1.79 -15.67
CA GLU A 86 4.97 1.85 -17.09
C GLU A 86 3.74 0.99 -17.44
N SER A 87 3.55 -0.11 -16.70
CA SER A 87 2.54 -1.12 -16.99
C SER A 87 1.12 -0.73 -16.58
N TYR A 88 0.96 0.39 -15.86
CA TYR A 88 -0.32 0.88 -15.38
C TYR A 88 -0.94 1.84 -16.38
N SER A 89 -2.24 1.72 -16.61
CA SER A 89 -2.97 2.58 -17.55
C SER A 89 -3.10 4.02 -17.05
N ARG A 90 -3.15 4.19 -15.72
CA ARG A 90 -3.29 5.47 -15.03
C ARG A 90 -2.57 5.44 -13.68
N HIS A 91 -2.06 6.59 -13.26
CA HIS A 91 -1.45 6.81 -11.96
C HIS A 91 -2.26 7.85 -11.21
N VAL A 92 -2.71 7.51 -10.01
CA VAL A 92 -3.64 8.34 -9.24
C VAL A 92 -3.05 8.62 -7.87
N PHE A 93 -3.09 9.88 -7.46
CA PHE A 93 -2.85 10.28 -6.09
C PHE A 93 -4.13 10.86 -5.47
N ILE A 94 -4.52 10.36 -4.30
CA ILE A 94 -5.73 10.79 -3.60
C ILE A 94 -5.35 11.32 -2.22
N ASP A 95 -5.60 12.61 -1.98
CA ASP A 95 -5.46 13.27 -0.68
C ASP A 95 -6.83 13.42 -0.03
N VAL A 96 -7.09 12.63 1.02
CA VAL A 96 -8.37 12.63 1.75
C VAL A 96 -8.14 13.12 3.17
N GLY A 97 -8.80 14.20 3.54
CA GLY A 97 -8.65 14.76 4.88
C GLY A 97 -9.51 15.99 5.12
N LEU A 98 -9.37 16.58 6.29
CA LEU A 98 -10.03 17.85 6.59
C LEU A 98 -9.45 18.97 5.72
N PRO A 99 -10.25 20.00 5.39
CA PRO A 99 -9.73 21.20 4.75
C PRO A 99 -8.67 21.85 5.65
N GLU A 100 -7.41 21.81 5.21
CA GLU A 100 -6.31 22.49 5.89
C GLU A 100 -6.39 24.00 5.63
N LYS A 101 -6.31 24.82 6.69
CA LYS A 101 -6.14 26.28 6.55
C LYS A 101 -4.69 26.54 6.15
N GLU A 102 -4.48 26.96 4.91
CA GLU A 102 -3.21 27.40 4.30
C GLU A 102 -1.91 26.79 4.87
N GLY A 103 -1.33 25.83 4.15
CA GLY A 103 0.03 25.37 4.42
C GLY A 103 0.32 23.93 4.01
N GLY A 104 0.43 23.67 2.69
CA GLY A 104 1.03 22.45 2.14
C GLY A 104 0.13 21.22 2.10
N SER A 105 -0.87 21.22 1.22
CA SER A 105 -1.73 20.06 0.93
C SER A 105 -0.90 18.79 0.67
N GLY A 106 -1.44 17.60 0.93
CA GLY A 106 -0.76 16.34 0.62
C GLY A 106 -0.29 16.24 -0.83
N THR A 107 -0.96 16.92 -1.76
CA THR A 107 -0.58 17.06 -3.18
C THR A 107 0.75 17.82 -3.38
N ASP A 108 1.00 18.86 -2.57
CA ASP A 108 2.22 19.66 -2.58
C ASP A 108 3.41 18.83 -2.10
N TRP A 109 3.20 18.08 -1.03
CA TRP A 109 4.20 17.13 -0.53
C TRP A 109 4.46 16.02 -1.55
N PHE A 110 3.41 15.45 -2.14
CA PHE A 110 3.52 14.34 -3.10
C PHE A 110 4.38 14.73 -4.28
N SER A 111 4.10 15.90 -4.87
CA SER A 111 4.85 16.44 -6.01
C SER A 111 6.34 16.67 -5.73
N LYS A 112 6.70 16.92 -4.45
CA LYS A 112 8.08 17.22 -4.04
C LYS A 112 8.87 15.98 -3.60
N ASN A 113 8.19 14.94 -3.11
CA ASN A 113 8.85 13.84 -2.39
C ASN A 113 8.60 12.46 -3.01
N TYR A 114 7.46 12.25 -3.68
CA TYR A 114 7.12 10.93 -4.20
C TYR A 114 7.90 10.59 -5.48
N PRO A 115 8.48 9.38 -5.61
CA PRO A 115 9.24 8.98 -6.79
C PRO A 115 8.30 8.61 -7.95
N THR A 116 7.84 9.63 -8.69
CA THR A 116 6.88 9.43 -9.79
C THR A 116 7.44 8.71 -11.02
N ARG A 117 8.77 8.50 -11.10
CA ARG A 117 9.44 7.88 -12.26
C ARG A 117 9.10 8.57 -13.59
N ASN A 118 8.98 9.90 -13.56
CA ASN A 118 8.55 10.74 -14.69
C ASN A 118 7.15 10.42 -15.23
N LYS A 119 6.30 9.76 -14.42
CA LYS A 119 4.87 9.54 -14.72
C LYS A 119 4.02 10.71 -14.25
N LYS A 120 2.93 10.93 -14.98
CA LYS A 120 1.92 11.91 -14.64
C LYS A 120 0.92 11.26 -13.70
N PHE A 121 0.72 11.87 -12.54
CA PHE A 121 -0.30 11.46 -11.59
C PHE A 121 -1.51 12.39 -11.68
N GLU A 122 -2.69 11.80 -11.81
CA GLU A 122 -3.96 12.51 -11.59
C GLU A 122 -4.16 12.69 -10.09
N MET A 123 -4.29 13.94 -9.64
CA MET A 123 -4.38 14.26 -8.22
C MET A 123 -5.81 14.64 -7.85
N TYR A 124 -6.38 13.93 -6.88
CA TYR A 124 -7.69 14.21 -6.30
C TYR A 124 -7.53 14.69 -4.86
N LYS A 125 -8.15 15.82 -4.53
CA LYS A 125 -8.26 16.28 -3.15
C LYS A 125 -9.72 16.14 -2.71
N ILE A 126 -9.98 15.31 -1.72
CA ILE A 126 -11.32 15.01 -1.21
C ILE A 126 -11.39 15.48 0.23
N GLU A 127 -12.24 16.48 0.48
CA GLU A 127 -12.37 17.07 1.79
C GLU A 127 -13.46 16.37 2.60
N THR A 128 -13.15 15.97 3.84
CA THR A 128 -14.14 15.40 4.76
C THR A 128 -14.78 16.52 5.58
N THR A 129 -16.11 16.56 5.65
CA THR A 129 -16.79 17.52 6.53
C THR A 129 -16.80 16.98 7.97
N SER A 130 -16.15 17.69 8.88
CA SER A 130 -16.13 17.36 10.30
C SER A 130 -17.50 17.64 10.94
N GLY A 131 -18.39 16.64 10.92
CA GLY A 131 -19.61 16.60 11.71
C GLY A 131 -20.77 17.42 11.13
N LYS A 132 -21.81 16.68 10.66
CA LYS A 132 -23.09 17.15 10.10
C LYS A 132 -23.03 17.62 8.64
N GLU A 133 -23.68 16.82 7.80
CA GLU A 133 -24.33 17.10 6.52
C GLU A 133 -23.66 18.05 5.48
N VAL A 134 -23.24 17.40 4.38
CA VAL A 134 -23.35 17.81 2.96
C VAL A 134 -22.52 19.00 2.48
N SER A 135 -21.39 18.70 1.84
CA SER A 135 -21.30 18.69 0.37
C SER A 135 -20.04 17.93 -0.07
N SER A 136 -20.20 16.98 -1.00
CA SER A 136 -19.21 16.07 -1.64
C SER A 136 -18.95 14.65 -1.08
N LEU A 137 -19.55 14.23 0.05
CA LEU A 137 -19.72 12.80 0.38
C LEU A 137 -21.19 12.49 0.73
N GLU A 138 -22.05 12.41 -0.29
CA GLU A 138 -23.27 11.57 -0.21
C GLU A 138 -22.92 10.07 -0.40
N ILE A 139 -21.70 9.79 -0.85
CA ILE A 139 -21.16 8.48 -1.23
C ILE A 139 -19.92 8.25 -0.37
N GLY A 140 -19.85 7.12 0.37
CA GLY A 140 -18.69 6.78 1.22
C GLY A 140 -17.38 6.73 0.44
N MET A 141 -16.22 6.86 1.10
CA MET A 141 -14.93 6.85 0.40
C MET A 141 -14.69 5.49 -0.26
N SER A 142 -15.15 4.40 0.36
CA SER A 142 -15.15 3.06 -0.25
C SER A 142 -15.90 3.02 -1.59
N ASP A 143 -17.10 3.61 -1.63
CA ASP A 143 -17.92 3.68 -2.84
C ASP A 143 -17.30 4.61 -3.89
N TRP A 144 -16.67 5.71 -3.45
CA TRP A 144 -15.96 6.61 -4.34
C TRP A 144 -14.81 5.88 -5.04
N LEU A 145 -14.01 5.08 -4.29
CA LEU A 145 -12.93 4.28 -4.88
C LEU A 145 -13.49 3.31 -5.92
N ASN A 146 -14.55 2.56 -5.59
CA ASN A 146 -15.16 1.60 -6.52
C ASN A 146 -15.68 2.24 -7.81
N LYS A 147 -16.14 3.50 -7.75
CA LYS A 147 -16.67 4.23 -8.91
C LYS A 147 -15.59 4.87 -9.77
N ASN A 148 -14.47 5.27 -9.17
CA ASN A 148 -13.49 6.15 -9.81
C ASN A 148 -12.14 5.49 -10.08
N VAL A 149 -11.86 4.33 -9.48
CA VAL A 149 -10.57 3.63 -9.59
C VAL A 149 -10.80 2.23 -10.14
N LYS A 150 -9.93 1.80 -11.06
CA LYS A 150 -9.93 0.45 -11.64
C LYS A 150 -8.76 -0.39 -11.16
N GLU A 151 -8.81 -1.70 -11.37
CA GLU A 151 -7.79 -2.62 -10.87
C GLU A 151 -6.42 -2.47 -11.54
N GLU A 152 -6.40 -2.00 -12.78
CA GLU A 152 -5.20 -1.79 -13.61
C GLU A 152 -4.46 -0.47 -13.35
N GLU A 153 -4.90 0.31 -12.36
CA GLU A 153 -4.41 1.64 -12.06
C GLU A 153 -3.54 1.63 -10.81
N TYR A 154 -2.49 2.45 -10.82
CA TYR A 154 -1.59 2.59 -9.68
C TYR A 154 -2.09 3.69 -8.76
N VAL A 155 -2.44 3.33 -7.51
CA VAL A 155 -3.08 4.26 -6.59
C VAL A 155 -2.23 4.48 -5.36
N VAL A 156 -1.87 5.74 -5.16
CA VAL A 156 -1.27 6.24 -3.92
C VAL A 156 -2.29 7.08 -3.19
N MET A 157 -2.48 6.82 -1.91
CA MET A 157 -3.48 7.54 -1.11
C MET A 157 -2.86 8.10 0.16
N LYS A 158 -3.27 9.31 0.56
CA LYS A 158 -3.04 9.87 1.88
C LYS A 158 -4.40 10.07 2.55
N ALA A 159 -4.60 9.50 3.74
CA ALA A 159 -5.90 9.53 4.39
C ALA A 159 -5.85 9.49 5.92
N GLU A 160 -6.83 10.13 6.57
CA GLU A 160 -7.05 9.99 8.01
C GLU A 160 -7.53 8.57 8.35
N ALA A 161 -7.17 8.11 9.54
CA ALA A 161 -7.37 6.73 9.95
C ALA A 161 -8.85 6.33 10.13
N GLU A 162 -9.77 7.27 10.33
CA GLU A 162 -11.22 7.05 10.30
C GLU A 162 -11.74 6.76 8.88
N VAL A 163 -11.19 7.42 7.86
CA VAL A 163 -11.54 7.19 6.45
C VAL A 163 -11.06 5.81 6.03
N VAL A 164 -9.83 5.45 6.39
CA VAL A 164 -9.27 4.14 6.06
C VAL A 164 -10.05 3.00 6.70
N GLU A 165 -10.55 3.16 7.93
CA GLU A 165 -11.45 2.17 8.55
C GLU A 165 -12.77 2.00 7.80
N GLU A 166 -13.30 3.07 7.21
CA GLU A 166 -14.49 3.00 6.37
C GLU A 166 -14.21 2.24 5.07
N ILE A 167 -13.10 2.53 4.39
CA ILE A 167 -12.64 1.81 3.19
C ILE A 167 -12.41 0.32 3.47
N MET A 168 -11.79 0.00 4.62
CA MET A 168 -11.60 -1.38 5.08
C MET A 168 -12.93 -2.11 5.31
N ARG A 169 -13.96 -1.40 5.80
CA ARG A 169 -15.29 -1.98 6.04
C ARG A 169 -16.05 -2.20 4.73
N GLY A 170 -15.85 -1.34 3.74
CA GLY A 170 -16.46 -1.48 2.41
C GLY A 170 -15.66 -2.33 1.42
N ASN A 171 -14.58 -2.99 1.88
CA ASN A 171 -13.74 -3.90 1.08
C ASN A 171 -13.09 -3.27 -0.17
N SER A 172 -12.95 -1.95 -0.21
CA SER A 172 -12.31 -1.24 -1.33
C SER A 172 -10.82 -1.00 -1.12
N ILE A 173 -10.23 -1.45 0.00
CA ILE A 173 -8.82 -1.19 0.32
C ILE A 173 -7.86 -1.85 -0.68
N GLY A 174 -8.27 -2.97 -1.28
CA GLY A 174 -7.55 -3.60 -2.37
C GLY A 174 -7.38 -2.67 -3.57
N LEU A 175 -8.12 -1.55 -3.63
CA LEU A 175 -7.97 -0.54 -4.66
C LEU A 175 -6.80 0.44 -4.45
N VAL A 176 -6.06 0.33 -3.35
CA VAL A 176 -4.95 1.22 -2.98
C VAL A 176 -3.65 0.40 -2.91
N ASP A 177 -2.64 0.78 -3.69
CA ASP A 177 -1.34 0.09 -3.70
C ASP A 177 -0.44 0.58 -2.56
N GLU A 178 -0.41 1.90 -2.35
CA GLU A 178 0.45 2.56 -1.36
C GLU A 178 -0.33 3.63 -0.57
N LEU A 179 -0.23 3.58 0.75
CA LEU A 179 -1.04 4.37 1.67
C LEU A 179 -0.18 5.13 2.69
N PHE A 180 -0.32 6.45 2.71
CA PHE A 180 0.17 7.33 3.75
C PHE A 180 -0.93 7.54 4.80
N LEU A 181 -0.86 6.78 5.88
CA LEU A 181 -1.88 6.76 6.92
C LEU A 181 -1.61 7.86 7.95
N GLU A 182 -2.50 8.84 8.01
CA GLU A 182 -2.49 9.87 9.04
C GLU A 182 -3.31 9.40 10.25
N CYS A 183 -2.62 8.98 11.31
CA CYS A 183 -3.25 8.58 12.55
C CYS A 183 -2.86 9.55 13.67
N LYS A 184 -3.85 10.27 14.22
CA LYS A 184 -3.66 11.24 15.30
C LYS A 184 -4.10 10.62 16.64
N PRO A 185 -3.18 10.00 17.40
CA PRO A 185 -3.50 9.42 18.70
C PRO A 185 -3.73 10.50 19.77
N HIS A 186 -4.28 10.07 20.91
CA HIS A 186 -4.53 10.92 22.08
C HIS A 186 -3.32 11.80 22.47
N GLY A 187 -3.48 13.13 22.46
CA GLY A 187 -2.44 14.09 22.87
C GLY A 187 -2.36 15.41 22.08
N SER A 188 -2.99 15.48 20.90
CA SER A 188 -3.21 16.76 20.21
C SER A 188 -4.43 17.48 20.82
N LYS A 189 -4.28 18.74 21.18
CA LYS A 189 -5.27 19.59 21.87
C LYS A 189 -6.49 19.94 20.98
N ILE A 190 -7.18 18.96 20.41
CA ILE A 190 -8.38 19.17 19.59
C ILE A 190 -9.55 18.45 20.27
N GLU A 191 -10.39 19.23 20.94
CA GLU A 191 -11.35 18.76 21.95
C GLU A 191 -12.58 17.98 21.44
N ASN A 192 -12.71 17.66 20.14
CA ASN A 192 -13.99 17.16 19.62
C ASN A 192 -13.93 15.90 18.71
N LYS A 193 -12.81 15.16 18.66
CA LYS A 193 -12.75 13.88 17.92
C LYS A 193 -12.80 12.67 18.87
N LYS A 194 -13.44 11.57 18.44
CA LYS A 194 -13.38 10.26 19.10
C LYS A 194 -11.91 9.94 19.37
N ARG A 195 -11.57 9.74 20.64
CA ARG A 195 -10.18 9.61 21.10
C ARG A 195 -9.65 8.24 20.70
N ARG A 196 -8.76 8.16 19.71
CA ARG A 196 -8.07 6.91 19.32
C ARG A 196 -6.78 6.75 20.14
N ALA A 197 -6.60 5.57 20.72
CA ALA A 197 -5.35 5.18 21.34
C ALA A 197 -4.33 4.76 20.27
N TYR A 198 -3.04 5.01 20.51
CA TYR A 198 -2.03 4.78 19.48
C TYR A 198 -1.91 3.30 19.05
N TRP A 199 -2.14 2.36 19.97
CA TRP A 199 -2.13 0.94 19.65
C TRP A 199 -3.23 0.54 18.66
N GLU A 200 -4.36 1.27 18.62
CA GLU A 200 -5.41 1.06 17.60
C GLU A 200 -4.89 1.46 16.21
N CYS A 201 -4.06 2.51 16.12
CA CYS A 201 -3.36 2.84 14.89
C CYS A 201 -2.44 1.68 14.47
N LEU A 202 -1.61 1.17 15.40
CA LEU A 202 -0.67 0.08 15.12
C LEU A 202 -1.39 -1.19 14.63
N ALA A 203 -2.54 -1.52 15.24
CA ALA A 203 -3.38 -2.62 14.79
C ALA A 203 -3.89 -2.40 13.36
N LEU A 204 -4.33 -1.17 13.04
CA LEU A 204 -4.76 -0.82 11.68
C LEU A 204 -3.61 -0.93 10.67
N TYR A 205 -2.40 -0.47 11.01
CA TYR A 205 -1.20 -0.64 10.16
C TYR A 205 -0.93 -2.10 9.84
N GLY A 206 -0.96 -2.97 10.85
CA GLY A 206 -0.76 -4.41 10.66
C GLY A 206 -1.79 -4.99 9.70
N LYS A 207 -3.08 -4.71 9.96
CA LYS A 207 -4.19 -5.20 9.13
C LYS A 207 -4.06 -4.78 7.66
N LEU A 208 -3.70 -3.53 7.40
CA LEU A 208 -3.52 -3.02 6.04
C LEU A 208 -2.36 -3.70 5.30
N ARG A 209 -1.26 -4.00 5.99
CA ARG A 209 -0.14 -4.76 5.42
C ARG A 209 -0.53 -6.20 5.09
N ASP A 210 -1.38 -6.82 5.92
CA ASP A 210 -1.92 -8.16 5.66
C ASP A 210 -2.83 -8.19 4.41
N GLU A 211 -3.62 -7.13 4.20
CA GLU A 211 -4.39 -6.94 2.96
C GLU A 211 -3.49 -6.74 1.73
N GLY A 212 -2.21 -6.43 1.92
CA GLY A 212 -1.25 -6.20 0.84
C GLY A 212 -1.23 -4.75 0.39
N VAL A 213 -1.30 -3.80 1.33
CA VAL A 213 -1.05 -2.39 1.06
C VAL A 213 0.32 -2.01 1.60
N ALA A 214 1.11 -1.25 0.84
CA ALA A 214 2.33 -0.63 1.34
C ALA A 214 1.95 0.58 2.21
N VAL A 215 2.07 0.46 3.53
CA VAL A 215 1.60 1.51 4.45
C VAL A 215 2.74 2.24 5.14
N HIS A 216 2.68 3.57 5.07
CA HIS A 216 3.61 4.53 5.65
C HIS A 216 2.92 5.36 6.73
N GLN A 217 3.68 5.72 7.76
CA GLN A 217 3.19 6.63 8.80
C GLN A 217 3.29 8.09 8.36
N TRP A 218 2.15 8.79 8.34
CA TRP A 218 2.10 10.22 8.05
C TRP A 218 2.11 11.07 9.33
N TRP A 219 3.06 11.99 9.43
CA TRP A 219 3.30 12.79 10.65
C TRP A 219 3.24 14.31 10.48
N GLY A 220 3.01 14.84 9.28
CA GLY A 220 3.11 16.27 8.98
C GLY A 220 4.52 16.73 8.62
#